data_AF-A0A917CYW8-F1
#
_entry.id   AF-A0A917CYW8-F1
#
_cell.length_a   1.000
_cell.length_b   1.000
_cell.length_c   1.000
_cell.angle_alpha   90.00
_cell.angle_beta   90.00
_cell.angle_gamma   90.00
#
_symmetry.space_group_name_H-M   'P 1'
#
loop_
_entity.id
_entity.type
_entity.pdbx_description
1 polymer ?
#
loop_
_entity_poly.entity_id
_entity_poly.type
_entity_poly.pdbx_seq_one_letter_code
_entity_poly.pdbx_strand_id
1 'polypeptide(L)'
;MINYAVNDDFKKEAPRLLKLMLVFVFLLTVCLSGTAGTAEAASSDLIIVNKKTNKLAFFSDGKLVKTFPVATGKSKELTPEGSFPVVVKVKNRPYYKENIPGGDPANPLGDRWLGLEVNGTKGTTYAIHGNNNESSIGKYVSAGCIRMHNDDIHWLYPKVARNTKVVITTSSLGMETLATNNGYKLGSKSFAGSIMLNGVSTKLKDPFMLKNSRVYVPLRESVAVLGGTLQRDAASGALIITAFGRTVKHVPLTGKATVNGKTVTMIPSLDENNRLMLPLGSLPALLGLDVEWKAGSKTAVIKK
;
A
#
# COMPACT_ATOMS: atom_id res chain seq x y z
N MET A 1 -44.38 43.00 -78.43
CA MET A 1 -43.82 41.70 -78.01
C MET A 1 -42.32 41.93 -77.84
N ILE A 2 -41.64 41.79 -76.70
CA ILE A 2 -41.89 41.18 -75.39
C ILE A 2 -41.17 42.05 -74.35
N ASN A 3 -41.75 42.17 -73.15
CA ASN A 3 -41.18 42.86 -71.99
C ASN A 3 -40.43 41.86 -71.07
N TYR A 4 -39.30 42.32 -70.54
CA TYR A 4 -38.53 41.89 -69.35
C TYR A 4 -38.22 40.40 -69.09
N ALA A 5 -36.92 40.08 -69.03
CA ALA A 5 -36.36 39.28 -67.95
C ALA A 5 -34.89 39.64 -67.71
N VAL A 6 -34.61 40.03 -66.47
CA VAL A 6 -33.27 40.20 -65.88
C VAL A 6 -32.55 38.85 -65.90
N ASN A 7 -31.26 38.81 -66.25
CA ASN A 7 -30.41 37.68 -65.89
C ASN A 7 -29.21 38.17 -65.10
N ASP A 8 -29.11 37.60 -63.91
CA ASP A 8 -28.47 38.11 -62.70
C ASP A 8 -27.15 37.35 -62.47
N ASP A 9 -26.21 37.48 -63.40
CA ASP A 9 -25.03 36.60 -63.49
C ASP A 9 -23.78 37.07 -62.72
N PHE A 10 -23.89 38.08 -61.85
CA PHE A 10 -22.78 38.55 -61.02
C PHE A 10 -22.92 38.25 -59.51
N LYS A 11 -23.80 37.33 -59.12
CA LYS A 11 -24.06 36.98 -57.70
C LYS A 11 -23.81 35.52 -57.29
N LYS A 12 -23.13 34.70 -58.11
CA LYS A 12 -22.98 33.26 -57.83
C LYS A 12 -21.60 32.73 -57.40
N GLU A 13 -20.54 33.55 -57.40
CA GLU A 13 -19.19 33.07 -57.05
C GLU A 13 -18.70 33.51 -55.66
N ALA A 14 -19.34 34.50 -55.03
CA ALA A 14 -18.89 35.04 -53.73
C ALA A 14 -19.24 34.21 -52.47
N PRO A 15 -20.26 33.32 -52.42
CA PRO A 15 -20.58 32.62 -51.16
C PRO A 15 -19.93 31.23 -51.03
N ARG A 16 -19.14 30.78 -52.01
CA ARG A 16 -18.52 29.43 -51.97
C ARG A 16 -17.19 29.38 -51.25
N LEU A 17 -16.40 30.46 -51.24
CA LEU A 17 -15.12 30.49 -50.52
C LEU A 17 -15.27 30.74 -49.02
N LEU A 18 -16.30 31.50 -48.60
CA LEU A 18 -16.54 31.74 -47.17
C LEU A 18 -17.14 30.52 -46.46
N LYS A 19 -17.96 29.71 -47.15
CA LYS A 19 -18.49 28.45 -46.58
C LYS A 19 -17.45 27.34 -46.52
N LEU A 20 -16.44 27.33 -47.39
CA LEU A 20 -15.38 26.32 -47.33
C LEU A 20 -14.36 26.61 -46.22
N MET A 21 -14.08 27.89 -45.91
CA MET A 21 -13.27 28.24 -44.73
C MET A 21 -14.03 28.11 -43.41
N LEU A 22 -15.36 28.27 -43.37
CA LEU A 22 -16.14 28.00 -42.16
C LEU A 22 -16.30 26.50 -41.89
N VAL A 23 -16.38 25.65 -42.92
CA VAL A 23 -16.41 24.18 -42.71
C VAL A 23 -15.04 23.65 -42.32
N PHE A 24 -13.92 24.24 -42.76
CA PHE A 24 -12.58 23.85 -42.29
C PHE A 24 -12.24 24.35 -40.88
N VAL A 25 -12.78 25.50 -40.45
CA VAL A 25 -12.64 25.98 -39.06
C VAL A 25 -13.59 25.26 -38.10
N PHE A 26 -14.73 24.75 -38.59
CA PHE A 26 -15.63 23.89 -37.80
C PHE A 26 -15.22 22.41 -37.79
N LEU A 27 -14.44 21.93 -38.78
CA LEU A 27 -13.88 20.57 -38.79
C LEU A 27 -12.52 20.48 -38.06
N LEU A 28 -11.91 21.61 -37.71
CA LEU A 28 -10.72 21.67 -36.83
C LEU A 28 -11.06 21.93 -35.36
N THR A 29 -12.33 22.18 -35.01
CA THR A 29 -12.81 22.36 -33.63
C THR A 29 -13.57 21.17 -33.06
N VAL A 30 -13.81 20.10 -33.85
CA VAL A 30 -14.51 18.87 -33.40
C VAL A 30 -13.56 17.69 -33.14
N CYS A 31 -12.24 17.93 -33.06
CA CYS A 31 -11.25 16.89 -32.72
C CYS A 31 -10.58 17.05 -31.35
N LEU A 32 -11.07 17.97 -30.49
CA LEU A 32 -10.52 18.16 -29.13
C LEU A 32 -11.53 17.90 -28.00
N SER A 33 -12.59 17.13 -28.27
CA SER A 33 -13.35 16.44 -27.22
C SER A 33 -13.06 14.94 -27.26
N GLY A 34 -11.80 14.57 -27.49
CA GLY A 34 -11.31 13.35 -26.90
C GLY A 34 -11.45 13.53 -25.40
N THR A 35 -12.45 12.91 -24.79
CA THR A 35 -12.38 12.62 -23.36
C THR A 35 -11.08 11.86 -23.19
N ALA A 36 -10.00 12.56 -22.81
CA ALA A 36 -8.83 11.94 -22.25
C ALA A 36 -9.42 11.09 -21.13
N GLY A 37 -9.51 9.78 -21.36
CA GLY A 37 -9.91 8.85 -20.33
C GLY A 37 -9.04 9.21 -19.16
N THR A 38 -9.66 9.71 -18.09
CA THR A 38 -8.94 10.03 -16.87
C THR A 38 -8.13 8.77 -16.59
N ALA A 39 -6.81 8.85 -16.71
CA ALA A 39 -5.94 7.79 -16.27
C ALA A 39 -6.30 7.64 -14.81
N GLU A 40 -7.09 6.60 -14.51
CA GLU A 40 -7.61 6.35 -13.18
C GLU A 40 -6.36 6.25 -12.32
N ALA A 41 -6.16 7.25 -11.47
CA ALA A 41 -4.93 7.37 -10.69
C ALA A 41 -4.70 6.02 -10.04
N ALA A 42 -3.56 5.40 -10.36
CA ALA A 42 -3.26 4.05 -9.91
C ALA A 42 -3.57 3.98 -8.42
N SER A 43 -4.61 3.22 -8.07
CA SER A 43 -5.07 3.08 -6.69
C SER A 43 -3.85 2.72 -5.85
N SER A 44 -3.56 3.54 -4.84
CA SER A 44 -2.44 3.26 -3.95
C SER A 44 -2.70 2.04 -3.07
N ASP A 45 -3.92 1.47 -3.15
CA ASP A 45 -4.37 0.34 -2.36
C ASP A 45 -3.58 -0.93 -2.68
N LEU A 46 -3.47 -1.77 -1.66
CA LEU A 46 -2.77 -3.04 -1.74
C LEU A 46 -3.58 -4.12 -1.03
N ILE A 47 -3.64 -5.30 -1.64
CA ILE A 47 -4.10 -6.51 -0.98
C ILE A 47 -2.90 -7.41 -0.73
N ILE A 48 -2.77 -7.90 0.50
CA ILE A 48 -1.84 -8.99 0.86
C ILE A 48 -2.65 -10.22 1.20
N VAL A 49 -2.37 -11.36 0.57
CA VAL A 49 -2.87 -12.67 0.95
C VAL A 49 -1.71 -13.49 1.51
N ASN A 50 -1.81 -13.85 2.79
CA ASN A 50 -0.84 -14.74 3.43
C ASN A 50 -1.45 -16.13 3.61
N LYS A 51 -1.01 -17.06 2.76
CA LYS A 51 -1.47 -18.45 2.73
C LYS A 51 -1.18 -19.16 4.05
N LYS A 52 -0.02 -18.91 4.68
CA LYS A 52 0.36 -19.55 5.96
C LYS A 52 -0.70 -19.35 7.04
N THR A 53 -1.31 -18.17 7.06
CA THR A 53 -2.33 -17.79 8.05
C THR A 53 -3.76 -17.87 7.51
N ASN A 54 -3.94 -18.16 6.22
CA ASN A 54 -5.22 -18.05 5.51
C ASN A 54 -5.93 -16.72 5.79
N LYS A 55 -5.20 -15.62 5.61
CA LYS A 55 -5.71 -14.25 5.82
C LYS A 55 -5.45 -13.36 4.62
N LEU A 56 -6.38 -12.46 4.36
CA LEU A 56 -6.29 -11.38 3.38
C LEU A 56 -6.32 -10.04 4.13
N ALA A 57 -5.38 -9.15 3.86
CA ALA A 57 -5.33 -7.80 4.40
C ALA A 57 -5.54 -6.78 3.28
N PHE A 58 -6.46 -5.84 3.49
CA PHE A 58 -6.70 -4.71 2.59
C PHE A 58 -6.08 -3.45 3.18
N PHE A 59 -5.24 -2.80 2.38
CA PHE A 59 -4.57 -1.55 2.71
C PHE A 59 -5.07 -0.44 1.80
N SER A 60 -5.34 0.72 2.40
CA SER A 60 -5.72 1.95 1.70
C SER A 60 -5.27 3.16 2.54
N ASP A 61 -4.98 4.29 1.89
CA ASP A 61 -4.56 5.55 2.54
C ASP A 61 -3.43 5.40 3.57
N GLY A 62 -2.43 4.56 3.23
CA GLY A 62 -1.30 4.28 4.09
C GLY A 62 -1.64 3.48 5.36
N LYS A 63 -2.79 2.82 5.45
CA LYS A 63 -3.19 2.07 6.64
C LYS A 63 -3.58 0.64 6.28
N LEU A 64 -3.35 -0.29 7.21
CA LEU A 64 -4.08 -1.56 7.22
C LEU A 64 -5.53 -1.27 7.62
N VAL A 65 -6.45 -1.37 6.67
CA VAL A 65 -7.87 -1.01 6.89
C VAL A 65 -8.62 -2.16 7.54
N LYS A 66 -8.49 -3.37 6.98
CA LYS A 66 -9.17 -4.56 7.51
C LYS A 66 -8.43 -5.84 7.12
N THR A 67 -8.53 -6.85 7.97
CA THR A 67 -8.05 -8.22 7.70
C THR A 67 -9.24 -9.18 7.71
N PHE A 68 -9.23 -10.14 6.81
CA PHE A 68 -10.28 -11.12 6.58
C PHE A 68 -9.72 -12.53 6.66
N PRO A 69 -10.45 -13.50 7.25
CA PRO A 69 -10.15 -14.91 7.03
C PRO A 69 -10.51 -15.28 5.58
N VAL A 70 -9.70 -16.13 4.95
CA VAL A 70 -9.92 -16.60 3.58
C VAL A 70 -9.65 -18.09 3.47
N ALA A 71 -10.17 -18.74 2.42
CA ALA A 71 -9.70 -20.07 2.03
C ALA A 71 -8.79 -19.97 0.82
N THR A 72 -7.73 -20.79 0.77
CA THR A 72 -6.80 -20.86 -0.35
C THR A 72 -6.69 -22.28 -0.91
N GLY A 73 -5.84 -22.46 -1.91
CA GLY A 73 -5.65 -23.73 -2.61
C GLY A 73 -5.31 -24.88 -1.65
N LYS A 74 -5.85 -26.07 -1.94
CA LYS A 74 -5.58 -27.30 -1.16
C LYS A 74 -4.11 -27.73 -1.14
N SER A 75 -3.31 -27.26 -2.10
CA SER A 75 -1.87 -27.41 -2.11
C SER A 75 -1.21 -26.06 -2.34
N LYS A 76 0.09 -25.97 -2.02
CA LYS A 76 0.85 -24.72 -2.08
C LYS A 76 0.89 -24.14 -3.50
N GLU A 77 0.87 -24.98 -4.53
CA GLU A 77 1.04 -24.59 -5.93
C GLU A 77 -0.25 -24.04 -6.54
N LEU A 78 -1.41 -24.45 -6.01
CA LEU A 78 -2.71 -24.12 -6.59
C LEU A 78 -3.09 -22.66 -6.45
N THR A 79 -2.67 -21.98 -5.38
CA THR A 79 -2.77 -20.52 -5.27
C THR A 79 -1.37 -19.94 -5.50
N PRO A 80 -1.06 -19.47 -6.73
CA PRO A 80 0.28 -19.03 -7.09
C PRO A 80 0.73 -17.86 -6.24
N GLU A 81 1.98 -17.90 -5.79
CA GLU A 81 2.61 -16.78 -5.07
C GLU A 81 3.18 -15.78 -6.07
N GLY A 82 3.14 -14.50 -5.73
CA GLY A 82 3.56 -13.42 -6.62
C GLY A 82 2.76 -12.14 -6.41
N SER A 83 2.90 -11.22 -7.36
CA SER A 83 2.20 -9.94 -7.38
C SER A 83 1.37 -9.84 -8.65
N PHE A 84 0.06 -9.70 -8.50
CA PHE A 84 -0.91 -9.78 -9.59
C PHE A 84 -1.89 -8.60 -9.50
N PRO A 85 -2.15 -7.87 -10.60
CA PRO A 85 -3.19 -6.85 -10.60
C PRO A 85 -4.60 -7.48 -10.68
N VAL A 86 -5.57 -6.81 -10.06
CA VAL A 86 -7.00 -7.07 -10.33
C VAL A 86 -7.35 -6.51 -11.71
N VAL A 87 -7.68 -7.36 -12.67
CA VAL A 87 -7.98 -6.94 -14.06
C VAL A 87 -9.45 -7.00 -14.41
N VAL A 88 -10.24 -7.78 -13.66
CA VAL A 88 -11.67 -8.01 -13.92
C VAL A 88 -12.46 -7.89 -12.63
N LYS A 89 -13.62 -7.22 -12.70
CA LYS A 89 -14.60 -7.18 -11.61
C LYS A 89 -15.96 -7.60 -12.17
N VAL A 90 -16.57 -8.63 -11.57
CA VAL A 90 -17.88 -9.14 -12.02
C VAL A 90 -18.80 -9.34 -10.81
N LYS A 91 -20.05 -8.90 -10.93
CA LYS A 91 -21.12 -9.28 -10.00
C LYS A 91 -21.86 -10.47 -10.60
N ASN A 92 -22.29 -11.42 -9.76
CA ASN A 92 -23.09 -12.58 -10.17
C ASN A 92 -22.45 -13.34 -11.34
N ARG A 93 -21.19 -13.76 -11.21
CA ARG A 93 -20.51 -14.53 -12.26
C ARG A 93 -21.14 -15.94 -12.36
N PRO A 94 -21.63 -16.39 -13.54
CA PRO A 94 -22.10 -17.76 -13.70
C PRO A 94 -20.99 -18.78 -13.44
N TYR A 95 -21.35 -19.92 -12.86
CA TYR A 95 -20.43 -21.05 -12.71
C TYR A 95 -20.61 -22.04 -13.85
N TYR A 96 -19.88 -21.78 -14.94
CA TYR A 96 -20.02 -22.52 -16.20
C TYR A 96 -19.78 -24.03 -16.09
N LYS A 97 -18.91 -24.48 -15.17
CA LYS A 97 -18.57 -25.90 -15.02
C LYS A 97 -19.79 -26.76 -14.69
N GLU A 98 -20.69 -26.25 -13.87
CA GLU A 98 -21.90 -26.95 -13.41
C GLU A 98 -23.18 -26.24 -13.89
N ASN A 99 -23.05 -25.36 -14.89
CA ASN A 99 -24.14 -24.58 -15.48
C ASN A 99 -25.03 -23.85 -14.44
N ILE A 100 -24.42 -23.35 -13.36
CA ILE A 100 -25.16 -22.63 -12.31
C ILE A 100 -25.25 -21.15 -12.69
N PRO A 101 -26.45 -20.55 -12.73
CA PRO A 101 -26.63 -19.13 -12.99
C PRO A 101 -25.85 -18.22 -12.02
N GLY A 102 -25.58 -17.00 -12.48
CA GLY A 102 -25.02 -15.97 -11.62
C GLY A 102 -26.03 -15.49 -10.58
N GLY A 103 -25.59 -15.33 -9.32
CA GLY A 103 -26.46 -14.87 -8.23
C GLY A 103 -27.28 -15.98 -7.56
N ASP A 104 -27.19 -17.22 -8.06
CA ASP A 104 -27.75 -18.39 -7.39
C ASP A 104 -27.00 -18.66 -6.07
N PRO A 105 -27.69 -18.86 -4.92
CA PRO A 105 -27.07 -19.21 -3.65
C PRO A 105 -26.19 -20.48 -3.69
N ALA A 106 -26.49 -21.42 -4.60
CA ALA A 106 -25.69 -22.63 -4.79
C ALA A 106 -24.40 -22.38 -5.58
N ASN A 107 -24.20 -21.19 -6.16
CA ASN A 107 -23.02 -20.89 -6.96
C ASN A 107 -21.75 -20.82 -6.08
N PRO A 108 -20.74 -21.69 -6.29
CA PRO A 108 -19.54 -21.75 -5.46
C PRO A 108 -18.60 -20.54 -5.63
N LEU A 109 -18.85 -19.69 -6.62
CA LEU A 109 -18.12 -18.45 -6.82
C LEU A 109 -18.66 -17.30 -5.94
N GLY A 110 -19.82 -17.49 -5.31
CA GLY A 110 -20.59 -16.41 -4.70
C GLY A 110 -21.00 -15.36 -5.74
N ASP A 111 -21.25 -14.14 -5.28
CA ASP A 111 -21.90 -13.10 -6.09
C ASP A 111 -20.96 -11.91 -6.42
N ARG A 112 -19.69 -11.97 -5.99
CA ARG A 112 -18.64 -10.98 -6.28
C ARG A 112 -17.35 -11.68 -6.72
N TRP A 113 -16.79 -11.23 -7.83
CA TRP A 113 -15.56 -11.76 -8.43
C TRP A 113 -14.54 -10.64 -8.70
N LEU A 114 -13.38 -10.73 -8.06
CA LEU A 114 -12.19 -9.89 -8.34
C LEU A 114 -11.14 -10.76 -9.04
N GLY A 115 -11.14 -10.74 -10.37
CA GLY A 115 -10.28 -11.54 -11.22
C GLY A 115 -8.85 -11.01 -11.25
N LEU A 116 -7.88 -11.90 -11.02
CA LEU A 116 -6.46 -11.61 -10.95
C LEU A 116 -5.76 -11.99 -12.26
N GLU A 117 -4.86 -11.13 -12.75
CA GLU A 117 -3.97 -11.47 -13.86
C GLU A 117 -2.83 -12.34 -13.36
N VAL A 118 -3.04 -13.65 -13.36
CA VAL A 118 -2.01 -14.64 -13.01
C VAL A 118 -1.61 -15.36 -14.29
N ASN A 119 -0.34 -15.29 -14.68
CA ASN A 119 0.22 -16.05 -15.81
C ASN A 119 -0.58 -15.94 -17.13
N GLY A 120 -1.09 -14.76 -17.48
CA GLY A 120 -1.82 -14.56 -18.74
C GLY A 120 -3.29 -14.99 -18.71
N THR A 121 -3.85 -15.29 -17.53
CA THR A 121 -5.23 -15.76 -17.38
C THR A 121 -6.29 -14.65 -17.48
N LYS A 122 -5.93 -13.38 -17.64
CA LYS A 122 -6.91 -12.30 -17.91
C LYS A 122 -8.02 -12.16 -16.87
N GLY A 123 -7.77 -12.61 -15.64
CA GLY A 123 -8.74 -12.58 -14.54
C GLY A 123 -9.91 -13.57 -14.66
N THR A 124 -9.79 -14.60 -15.52
CA THR A 124 -10.85 -15.61 -15.69
C THR A 124 -10.64 -16.88 -14.87
N THR A 125 -9.41 -17.16 -14.43
CA THR A 125 -9.05 -18.42 -13.76
C THR A 125 -8.83 -18.25 -12.26
N TYR A 126 -8.13 -17.19 -11.85
CA TYR A 126 -7.81 -16.90 -10.46
C TYR A 126 -8.54 -15.66 -10.01
N ALA A 127 -9.16 -15.72 -8.84
CA ALA A 127 -9.89 -14.60 -8.26
C ALA A 127 -9.90 -14.60 -6.75
N ILE A 128 -10.15 -13.43 -6.19
CA ILE A 128 -10.73 -13.26 -4.86
C ILE A 128 -12.25 -13.17 -5.05
N HIS A 129 -13.01 -14.07 -4.43
CA HIS A 129 -14.45 -14.14 -4.64
C HIS A 129 -15.22 -14.55 -3.38
N GLY A 130 -16.55 -14.46 -3.45
CA GLY A 130 -17.46 -14.94 -2.39
C GLY A 130 -17.47 -16.46 -2.28
N ASN A 131 -18.50 -17.04 -1.68
CA ASN A 131 -18.48 -18.46 -1.36
C ASN A 131 -19.90 -18.99 -1.08
N ASN A 132 -20.16 -20.25 -1.37
CA ASN A 132 -21.40 -20.93 -0.97
C ASN A 132 -21.21 -21.91 0.21
N ASN A 133 -19.96 -22.11 0.67
CA ASN A 133 -19.63 -23.02 1.76
C ASN A 133 -18.84 -22.29 2.85
N GLU A 134 -19.54 -21.63 3.76
CA GLU A 134 -18.92 -20.78 4.79
C GLU A 134 -17.94 -21.53 5.70
N SER A 135 -18.20 -22.81 5.97
CA SER A 135 -17.32 -23.67 6.79
C SER A 135 -15.93 -23.91 6.18
N SER A 136 -15.73 -23.55 4.90
CA SER A 136 -14.48 -23.71 4.16
C SER A 136 -13.48 -22.58 4.42
N ILE A 137 -13.94 -21.43 4.93
CA ILE A 137 -13.08 -20.28 5.21
C ILE A 137 -12.08 -20.59 6.33
N GLY A 138 -10.83 -20.14 6.15
CA GLY A 138 -9.70 -20.45 7.04
C GLY A 138 -8.95 -21.74 6.68
N LYS A 139 -9.39 -22.49 5.65
CA LYS A 139 -8.82 -23.80 5.27
C LYS A 139 -8.13 -23.77 3.89
N TYR A 140 -7.32 -24.80 3.62
CA TYR A 140 -6.69 -25.07 2.33
C TYR A 140 -7.56 -26.06 1.54
N VAL A 141 -8.52 -25.55 0.76
CA VAL A 141 -9.59 -26.38 0.18
C VAL A 141 -9.98 -25.99 -1.24
N SER A 142 -9.54 -24.82 -1.72
CA SER A 142 -9.92 -24.36 -3.06
C SER A 142 -9.08 -25.04 -4.15
N ALA A 143 -9.52 -24.89 -5.40
CA ALA A 143 -8.73 -25.27 -6.58
C ALA A 143 -7.70 -24.19 -6.99
N GLY A 144 -7.58 -23.11 -6.21
CA GLY A 144 -6.60 -22.05 -6.45
C GLY A 144 -7.11 -20.63 -6.18
N CYS A 145 -8.42 -20.41 -6.31
CA CYS A 145 -9.03 -19.12 -5.95
C CYS A 145 -8.98 -18.83 -4.45
N ILE A 146 -9.05 -17.55 -4.10
CA ILE A 146 -9.11 -17.06 -2.72
C ILE A 146 -10.59 -16.85 -2.38
N ARG A 147 -11.15 -17.70 -1.51
CA ARG A 147 -12.56 -17.60 -1.11
C ARG A 147 -12.71 -16.74 0.13
N MET A 148 -13.75 -15.91 0.16
CA MET A 148 -14.12 -15.05 1.28
C MET A 148 -15.54 -15.38 1.75
N HIS A 149 -15.87 -15.00 2.99
CA HIS A 149 -17.27 -14.84 3.39
C HIS A 149 -17.98 -13.85 2.46
N ASN A 150 -19.26 -14.07 2.16
CA ASN A 150 -20.00 -13.20 1.24
C ASN A 150 -20.07 -11.74 1.75
N ASP A 151 -20.30 -11.55 3.05
CA ASP A 151 -20.33 -10.21 3.67
C ASP A 151 -18.99 -9.48 3.53
N ASP A 152 -17.87 -10.20 3.67
CA ASP A 152 -16.54 -9.61 3.57
C ASP A 152 -16.19 -9.22 2.12
N ILE A 153 -16.53 -10.04 1.13
CA ILE A 153 -16.32 -9.67 -0.27
C ILE A 153 -17.27 -8.55 -0.70
N HIS A 154 -18.49 -8.45 -0.14
CA HIS A 154 -19.38 -7.32 -0.37
C HIS A 154 -18.78 -6.02 0.15
N TRP A 155 -18.10 -6.07 1.29
CA TRP A 155 -17.39 -4.92 1.83
C TRP A 155 -16.17 -4.53 0.98
N LEU A 156 -15.40 -5.52 0.50
CA LEU A 156 -14.14 -5.34 -0.22
C LEU A 156 -14.35 -4.92 -1.68
N TYR A 157 -15.25 -5.59 -2.40
CA TYR A 157 -15.49 -5.41 -3.83
C TYR A 157 -15.71 -3.95 -4.29
N PRO A 158 -16.50 -3.10 -3.59
CA PRO A 158 -16.67 -1.71 -4.02
C PRO A 158 -15.43 -0.84 -3.79
N LYS A 159 -14.50 -1.24 -2.92
CA LYS A 159 -13.29 -0.47 -2.59
C LYS A 159 -12.10 -0.79 -3.48
N VAL A 160 -12.07 -2.00 -4.04
CA VAL A 160 -10.97 -2.44 -4.91
C VAL A 160 -11.16 -1.88 -6.31
N ALA A 161 -10.24 -1.05 -6.78
CA ALA A 161 -10.23 -0.57 -8.16
C ALA A 161 -9.65 -1.63 -9.12
N ARG A 162 -9.85 -1.44 -10.43
CA ARG A 162 -9.04 -2.18 -11.41
C ARG A 162 -7.57 -1.76 -11.24
N ASN A 163 -6.66 -2.68 -11.52
CA ASN A 163 -5.21 -2.56 -11.33
C ASN A 163 -4.73 -2.48 -9.88
N THR A 164 -5.61 -2.58 -8.86
CA THR A 164 -5.18 -2.77 -7.48
C THR A 164 -4.26 -3.98 -7.39
N LYS A 165 -3.09 -3.80 -6.77
CA LYS A 165 -2.07 -4.83 -6.62
C LYS A 165 -2.50 -5.85 -5.57
N VAL A 166 -2.38 -7.13 -5.89
CA VAL A 166 -2.59 -8.26 -4.97
C VAL A 166 -1.30 -9.04 -4.85
N VAL A 167 -0.74 -9.11 -3.65
CA VAL A 167 0.44 -9.92 -3.35
C VAL A 167 0.01 -11.17 -2.63
N ILE A 168 0.38 -12.32 -3.16
CA ILE A 168 0.10 -13.62 -2.58
C ILE A 168 1.44 -14.22 -2.11
N THR A 169 1.51 -14.62 -0.85
CA THR A 169 2.74 -15.13 -0.24
C THR A 169 2.48 -16.17 0.85
N THR A 170 3.51 -16.93 1.22
CA THR A 170 3.56 -17.76 2.43
C THR A 170 4.66 -17.21 3.34
N SER A 171 4.29 -16.55 4.45
CA SER A 171 5.28 -15.91 5.33
C SER A 171 4.88 -15.93 6.81
N SER A 172 5.86 -15.92 7.71
CA SER A 172 5.66 -15.65 9.15
C SER A 172 5.64 -14.16 9.50
N LEU A 173 5.94 -13.28 8.54
CA LEU A 173 5.93 -11.83 8.76
C LEU A 173 4.49 -11.30 8.93
N GLY A 174 4.35 -10.22 9.70
CA GLY A 174 3.10 -9.49 9.83
C GLY A 174 2.68 -8.80 8.53
N MET A 175 1.36 -8.58 8.35
CA MET A 175 0.79 -8.02 7.12
C MET A 175 1.35 -6.65 6.76
N GLU A 176 1.54 -5.77 7.74
CA GLU A 176 2.11 -4.44 7.53
C GLU A 176 3.57 -4.52 7.04
N THR A 177 4.38 -5.41 7.62
CA THR A 177 5.75 -5.69 7.13
C THR A 177 5.72 -6.20 5.70
N LEU A 178 4.84 -7.15 5.38
CA LEU A 178 4.67 -7.67 4.02
C LEU A 178 4.28 -6.57 3.04
N ALA A 179 3.36 -5.67 3.42
CA ALA A 179 2.97 -4.53 2.61
C ALA A 179 4.16 -3.61 2.32
N THR A 180 4.95 -3.27 3.34
CA THR A 180 6.13 -2.41 3.17
C THR A 180 7.22 -3.04 2.32
N ASN A 181 7.47 -4.35 2.49
CA ASN A 181 8.41 -5.10 1.65
C ASN A 181 7.95 -5.15 0.18
N ASN A 182 6.66 -4.94 -0.08
CA ASN A 182 6.06 -4.90 -1.41
C ASN A 182 5.80 -3.47 -1.92
N GLY A 183 6.44 -2.47 -1.30
CA GLY A 183 6.44 -1.08 -1.75
C GLY A 183 5.29 -0.22 -1.23
N TYR A 184 4.43 -0.74 -0.35
CA TYR A 184 3.36 0.06 0.24
C TYR A 184 3.90 0.98 1.32
N LYS A 185 3.51 2.24 1.27
CA LYS A 185 3.92 3.25 2.24
C LYS A 185 2.88 3.33 3.35
N LEU A 186 3.17 2.77 4.53
CA LEU A 186 2.30 2.98 5.69
C LEU A 186 2.45 4.41 6.20
N GLY A 187 1.34 5.02 6.56
CA GLY A 187 1.27 6.34 7.18
C GLY A 187 2.01 6.34 8.51
N SER A 188 2.57 7.50 8.84
CA SER A 188 3.16 7.76 10.16
C SER A 188 2.07 8.16 11.15
N LYS A 189 2.18 7.68 12.39
CA LYS A 189 1.40 8.17 13.54
C LYS A 189 2.35 8.68 14.60
N SER A 190 2.19 9.93 14.99
CA SER A 190 2.90 10.49 16.14
C SER A 190 2.08 10.29 17.41
N PHE A 191 2.72 9.97 18.52
CA PHE A 191 2.07 9.78 19.81
C PHE A 191 3.01 10.11 20.97
N ALA A 192 2.46 10.58 22.09
CA ALA A 192 3.24 10.74 23.32
C ALA A 192 3.71 9.37 23.83
N GLY A 193 4.98 9.28 24.20
CA GLY A 193 5.61 8.06 24.72
C GLY A 193 6.57 8.36 25.87
N SER A 194 7.01 7.31 26.55
CA SER A 194 8.01 7.39 27.61
C SER A 194 9.13 6.38 27.42
N ILE A 195 10.30 6.70 27.97
CA ILE A 195 11.42 5.78 28.11
C ILE A 195 11.51 5.42 29.59
N MET A 196 11.54 4.12 29.91
CA MET A 196 11.80 3.63 31.26
C MET A 196 13.22 3.09 31.32
N LEU A 197 14.05 3.73 32.15
CA LEU A 197 15.43 3.32 32.39
C LEU A 197 15.60 3.03 33.87
N ASN A 198 16.06 1.82 34.21
CA ASN A 198 16.31 1.41 35.61
C ASN A 198 15.10 1.65 36.54
N GLY A 199 13.88 1.42 36.06
CA GLY A 199 12.64 1.61 36.81
C GLY A 199 12.09 3.04 36.84
N VAL A 200 12.84 4.03 36.33
CA VAL A 200 12.38 5.42 36.24
C VAL A 200 11.77 5.66 34.86
N SER A 201 10.49 6.02 34.81
CA SER A 201 9.80 6.37 33.57
C SER A 201 9.85 7.87 33.30
N THR A 202 10.43 8.24 32.16
CA THR A 202 10.53 9.63 31.71
C THR A 202 9.69 9.83 30.45
N LYS A 203 8.69 10.70 30.53
CA LYS A 203 7.89 11.11 29.36
C LYS A 203 8.71 12.08 28.50
N LEU A 204 8.76 11.84 27.19
CA LEU A 204 9.43 12.74 26.27
C LEU A 204 8.51 13.90 25.87
N LYS A 205 9.11 15.07 25.61
CA LYS A 205 8.40 16.25 25.12
C LYS A 205 8.00 16.04 23.67
N ASP A 206 8.96 15.60 22.85
CA ASP A 206 8.73 15.25 21.47
C ASP A 206 8.04 13.88 21.34
N PRO A 207 7.06 13.74 20.43
CA PRO A 207 6.32 12.50 20.27
C PRO A 207 7.18 11.40 19.65
N PHE A 208 6.88 10.15 20.02
CA PHE A 208 7.32 8.97 19.30
C PHE A 208 6.57 8.90 17.96
N MET A 209 7.09 8.14 17.01
CA MET A 209 6.45 7.91 15.73
C MET A 209 6.35 6.42 15.44
N LEU A 210 5.16 5.94 15.08
CA LEU A 210 4.97 4.63 14.47
C LEU A 210 4.94 4.83 12.96
N LYS A 211 5.90 4.23 12.26
CA LYS A 211 5.93 4.23 10.79
C LYS A 211 6.39 2.86 10.32
N ASN A 212 5.70 2.28 9.36
CA ASN A 212 6.02 0.93 8.84
C ASN A 212 6.13 -0.13 9.97
N SER A 213 5.18 -0.11 10.92
CA SER A 213 5.15 -0.96 12.13
C SER A 213 6.38 -0.85 13.04
N ARG A 214 7.21 0.17 12.85
CA ARG A 214 8.40 0.42 13.65
C ARG A 214 8.18 1.67 14.49
N VAL A 215 8.52 1.55 15.76
CA VAL A 215 8.55 2.68 16.68
C VAL A 215 9.87 3.42 16.48
N TYR A 216 9.77 4.72 16.28
CA TYR A 216 10.88 5.64 16.22
C TYR A 216 10.78 6.60 17.40
N VAL A 217 11.92 6.90 18.01
CA VAL A 217 12.06 7.80 19.16
C VAL A 217 12.86 9.03 18.77
N PRO A 218 12.55 10.22 19.34
CA PRO A 218 13.31 11.44 19.06
C PRO A 218 14.74 11.29 19.58
N LEU A 219 15.73 11.36 18.68
CA LEU A 219 17.12 10.98 19.01
C LEU A 219 17.68 11.81 20.17
N ARG A 220 17.58 13.14 20.10
CA ARG A 220 18.19 14.06 21.06
C ARG A 220 17.69 13.81 22.49
N GLU A 221 16.36 13.78 22.67
CA GLU A 221 15.77 13.53 23.98
C GLU A 221 16.04 12.12 24.48
N SER A 222 16.01 11.12 23.59
CA SER A 222 16.32 9.73 23.98
C SER A 222 17.75 9.61 24.52
N VAL A 223 18.73 10.21 23.85
CA VAL A 223 20.12 10.22 24.33
C VAL A 223 20.25 10.91 25.69
N ALA A 224 19.55 12.04 25.89
CA ALA A 224 19.56 12.74 27.16
C ALA A 224 18.95 11.92 28.31
N VAL A 225 17.81 11.24 28.08
CA VAL A 225 17.20 10.35 29.09
C VAL A 225 18.09 9.15 29.41
N LEU A 226 18.86 8.68 28.43
CA LEU A 226 19.84 7.63 28.60
C LEU A 226 21.15 8.08 29.29
N GLY A 227 21.25 9.35 29.69
CA GLY A 227 22.45 9.92 30.32
C GLY A 227 23.64 10.04 29.37
N GLY A 228 23.40 10.03 28.05
CA GLY A 228 24.41 10.15 27.03
C GLY A 228 24.65 11.57 26.55
N THR A 229 25.63 11.73 25.67
CA THR A 229 25.91 12.97 24.95
C THR A 229 25.67 12.81 23.45
N LEU A 230 25.28 13.90 22.80
CA LEU A 230 25.05 13.96 21.36
C LEU A 230 25.76 15.17 20.79
N GLN A 231 26.68 14.95 19.86
CA GLN A 231 27.43 15.98 19.16
C GLN A 231 27.28 15.79 17.65
N ARG A 232 27.40 16.88 16.88
CA ARG A 232 27.46 16.83 15.42
C ARG A 232 28.90 17.06 14.99
N ASP A 233 29.42 16.16 14.19
CA ASP A 233 30.69 16.33 13.50
C ASP A 233 30.50 17.31 12.34
N ALA A 234 31.18 18.46 12.39
CA ALA A 234 30.98 19.53 11.42
C ALA A 234 31.47 19.17 10.02
N ALA A 235 32.51 18.33 9.90
CA ALA A 235 33.11 17.96 8.62
C ALA A 235 32.27 16.92 7.86
N SER A 236 31.76 15.91 8.54
CA SER A 236 31.02 14.79 7.94
C SER A 236 29.51 14.89 8.09
N GLY A 237 29.01 15.81 8.93
CA GLY A 237 27.58 15.89 9.28
C GLY A 237 27.07 14.71 10.11
N ALA A 238 27.96 13.80 10.51
CA ALA A 238 27.63 12.66 11.34
C ALA A 238 27.26 13.10 12.76
N LEU A 239 26.43 12.32 13.41
CA LEU A 239 26.11 12.46 14.81
C LEU A 239 26.95 11.48 15.62
N ILE A 240 27.64 12.02 16.62
CA ILE A 240 28.44 11.26 17.59
C ILE A 240 27.61 11.15 18.87
N ILE A 241 27.24 9.93 19.22
CA ILE A 241 26.48 9.61 20.43
C ILE A 241 27.42 8.87 21.37
N THR A 242 27.55 9.33 22.60
CA THR A 242 28.30 8.61 23.64
C THR A 242 27.36 8.26 24.78
N ALA A 243 27.11 6.97 25.00
CA ALA A 243 26.28 6.47 26.09
C ALA A 243 26.71 5.03 26.45
N PHE A 244 26.56 4.64 27.72
CA PHE A 244 26.85 3.28 28.20
C PHE A 244 28.24 2.73 27.79
N GLY A 245 29.26 3.59 27.75
CA GLY A 245 30.63 3.20 27.37
C GLY A 245 30.81 2.90 25.87
N ARG A 246 29.85 3.30 25.04
CA ARG A 246 29.93 3.18 23.58
C ARG A 246 29.92 4.55 22.92
N THR A 247 30.70 4.67 21.85
CA THR A 247 30.69 5.80 20.94
C THR A 247 30.14 5.36 19.60
N VAL A 248 28.99 5.92 19.23
CA VAL A 248 28.29 5.64 17.98
C VAL A 248 28.44 6.83 17.04
N LYS A 249 28.97 6.60 15.84
CA LYS A 249 28.95 7.59 14.75
C LYS A 249 27.87 7.19 13.75
N HIS A 250 26.82 8.00 13.65
CA HIS A 250 25.67 7.77 12.79
C HIS A 250 25.52 8.90 11.77
N VAL A 251 25.48 8.56 10.47
CA VAL A 251 25.13 9.54 9.44
C VAL A 251 23.60 9.50 9.26
N PRO A 252 22.88 10.61 9.47
CA PRO A 252 21.43 10.65 9.33
C PRO A 252 20.91 10.01 8.04
N LEU A 253 19.78 9.32 8.14
CA LEU A 253 19.05 8.68 7.03
C LEU A 253 19.76 7.48 6.38
N THR A 254 20.91 7.07 6.91
CA THR A 254 21.64 5.89 6.42
C THR A 254 21.33 4.65 7.25
N GLY A 255 21.40 3.46 6.63
CA GLY A 255 21.21 2.17 7.30
C GLY A 255 22.48 1.61 7.96
N LYS A 256 23.47 2.46 8.25
CA LYS A 256 24.76 2.05 8.81
C LYS A 256 25.22 3.07 9.85
N ALA A 257 25.84 2.58 10.91
CA ALA A 257 26.56 3.39 11.88
C ALA A 257 27.89 2.69 12.22
N THR A 258 28.80 3.38 12.89
CA THR A 258 29.95 2.72 13.54
C THR A 258 29.78 2.78 15.05
N VAL A 259 30.06 1.68 15.73
CA VAL A 259 30.05 1.55 17.20
C VAL A 259 31.47 1.20 17.62
N ASN A 260 32.12 2.08 18.38
CA ASN A 260 33.52 1.93 18.80
C ASN A 260 34.44 1.61 17.60
N GLY A 261 34.21 2.28 16.46
CA GLY A 261 34.98 2.10 15.23
C GLY A 261 34.53 0.95 14.32
N LYS A 262 33.67 0.04 14.78
CA LYS A 262 33.18 -1.09 13.98
C LYS A 262 31.84 -0.78 13.31
N THR A 263 31.72 -1.05 12.01
CA THR A 263 30.45 -0.85 11.28
C THR A 263 29.37 -1.82 11.75
N VAL A 264 28.17 -1.28 11.98
CA VAL A 264 26.94 -1.98 12.36
C VAL A 264 25.83 -1.57 11.41
N THR A 265 25.06 -2.55 10.92
CA THR A 265 23.87 -2.31 10.11
C THR A 265 22.69 -1.97 11.01
N MET A 266 21.91 -0.98 10.63
CA MET A 266 20.71 -0.56 11.34
C MET A 266 19.61 -0.16 10.36
N ILE A 267 18.40 -0.02 10.88
CA ILE A 267 17.31 0.58 10.09
C ILE A 267 17.63 2.07 9.94
N PRO A 268 17.45 2.67 8.75
CA PRO A 268 17.66 4.10 8.58
C PRO A 268 16.87 4.94 9.59
N SER A 269 17.52 5.96 10.14
CA SER A 269 16.82 7.02 10.88
C SER A 269 15.91 7.81 9.94
N LEU A 270 14.98 8.58 10.51
CA LEU A 270 14.06 9.41 9.75
C LEU A 270 14.19 10.87 10.17
N ASP A 271 13.98 11.78 9.23
CA ASP A 271 13.70 13.18 9.56
C ASP A 271 12.18 13.37 9.56
N GLU A 272 11.66 13.92 10.65
CA GLU A 272 10.26 14.28 10.81
C GLU A 272 10.20 15.73 11.27
N ASN A 273 9.96 16.66 10.34
CA ASN A 273 9.89 18.10 10.60
C ASN A 273 11.16 18.65 11.30
N ASN A 274 12.34 18.40 10.73
CA ASN A 274 13.65 18.76 11.28
C ASN A 274 14.00 18.09 12.61
N ARG A 275 13.27 17.02 12.96
CA ARG A 275 13.56 16.18 14.12
C ARG A 275 14.08 14.84 13.65
N LEU A 276 15.32 14.52 14.05
CA LEU A 276 15.88 13.22 13.75
C LEU A 276 15.30 12.15 14.69
N MET A 277 14.69 11.14 14.09
CA MET A 277 14.01 10.04 14.74
C MET A 277 14.82 8.76 14.55
N LEU A 278 15.16 8.08 15.64
CA LEU A 278 15.91 6.83 15.64
C LEU A 278 14.97 5.63 15.81
N PRO A 279 15.11 4.55 15.02
CA PRO A 279 14.32 3.35 15.24
C PRO A 279 14.64 2.75 16.62
N LEU A 280 13.61 2.54 17.43
CA LEU A 280 13.76 2.02 18.80
C LEU A 280 14.49 0.66 18.81
N GLY A 281 14.17 -0.21 17.84
CA GLY A 281 14.83 -1.51 17.69
C GLY A 281 16.29 -1.46 17.23
N SER A 282 16.85 -0.28 16.91
CA SER A 282 18.28 -0.13 16.62
C SER A 282 19.10 0.15 17.87
N LEU A 283 18.48 0.54 18.99
CA LEU A 283 19.20 0.82 20.24
C LEU A 283 20.03 -0.36 20.76
N PRO A 284 19.58 -1.64 20.70
CA PRO A 284 20.41 -2.76 21.14
C PRO A 284 21.74 -2.87 20.38
N ALA A 285 21.69 -2.77 19.05
CA ALA A 285 22.90 -2.89 18.22
C ALA A 285 23.85 -1.71 18.43
N LEU A 286 23.30 -0.49 18.57
CA LEU A 286 24.07 0.73 18.70
C LEU A 286 24.67 0.90 20.11
N LEU A 287 23.83 0.77 21.14
CA LEU A 287 24.17 1.12 22.53
C LEU A 287 24.34 -0.09 23.45
N GLY A 288 24.09 -1.31 22.98
CA GLY A 288 24.27 -2.52 23.80
C GLY A 288 23.21 -2.65 24.88
N LEU A 289 21.99 -2.22 24.58
CA LEU A 289 20.86 -2.19 25.50
C LEU A 289 19.89 -3.33 25.23
N ASP A 290 19.24 -3.84 26.27
CA ASP A 290 18.02 -4.62 26.10
C ASP A 290 16.82 -3.67 26.04
N VAL A 291 15.98 -3.84 25.02
CA VAL A 291 14.88 -2.92 24.73
C VAL A 291 13.60 -3.69 24.48
N GLU A 292 12.61 -3.43 25.32
CA GLU A 292 11.26 -3.95 25.20
C GLU A 292 10.26 -2.83 24.92
N TRP A 293 9.42 -2.99 23.90
CA TRP A 293 8.32 -2.06 23.61
C TRP A 293 7.02 -2.51 24.26
N LYS A 294 6.50 -1.72 25.21
CA LYS A 294 5.19 -1.93 25.83
C LYS A 294 4.14 -1.08 25.12
N ALA A 295 3.45 -1.67 24.13
CA ALA A 295 2.47 -0.97 23.31
C ALA A 295 1.29 -0.36 24.11
N GLY A 296 0.80 -1.08 25.13
CA GLY A 296 -0.33 -0.63 25.96
C GLY A 296 -0.04 0.67 26.73
N SER A 297 1.14 0.78 27.33
CA SER A 297 1.58 1.98 28.05
C SER A 297 2.35 2.98 27.18
N LYS A 298 2.63 2.62 25.92
CA LYS A 298 3.48 3.38 24.98
C LYS A 298 4.86 3.69 25.57
N THR A 299 5.47 2.68 26.19
CA THR A 299 6.75 2.82 26.91
C THR A 299 7.83 1.95 26.28
N ALA A 300 8.99 2.55 26.01
CA ALA A 300 10.23 1.83 25.72
C ALA A 300 10.92 1.48 27.04
N VAL A 301 10.92 0.20 27.41
CA VAL A 301 11.59 -0.30 28.61
C VAL A 301 13.01 -0.68 28.24
N ILE A 302 13.98 -0.05 28.91
CA ILE A 302 15.40 -0.18 28.62
C ILE A 302 16.09 -0.76 29.85
N LYS A 303 16.78 -1.87 29.66
CA LYS A 303 17.60 -2.55 30.67
C LYS A 303 19.05 -2.60 30.18
N LYS A 304 19.96 -2.54 31.14
CA LYS A 304 21.39 -2.72 30.92
C LYS A 304 21.78 -4.17 31.18
#